data_AF-A0A9N8H1P9-F1
#
_entry.id   AF-A0A9N8H1P9-F1
#
_cell.length_a   1.000
_cell.length_b   1.000
_cell.length_c   1.000
_cell.angle_alpha   90.00
_cell.angle_beta   90.00
_cell.angle_gamma   90.00
#
_symmetry.space_group_name_H-M   'P 1'
#
loop_
_entity.id
_entity.type
_entity.pdbx_description
1 polymer ?
#
loop_
_entity_poly.entity_id
_entity_poly.type
_entity_poly.pdbx_seq_one_letter_code
_entity_poly.pdbx_strand_id
1 'polypeptide(L)'
;MPGNQPEATWRNSDTKEMLREAILRGDLHEESDLHQLYTSNALYYKWPWAQFKRNTSSLITSIKSGKQGIKWKGSKGRALLKEQIIAGIVHEMSDPEQVHAGRDEFKIFPINSFKTNMGNLLDQIITQFERLEVDTEAYGHDMAIILERRKNNPLEKRPWHRSPCPSLLEKDVKDGKHLEIDPETGKKVKPVVLYQSRLEYREFSQKVFRNHLYQEVDKRAKQQLRMDKKKTRVPMADRYQVSGDKRHLLDRVD
;
A
#
# COMPACT_ATOMS: atom_id res chain seq x y z
N MET A 1 5.04 -36.91 -5.96
CA MET A 1 4.16 -36.64 -4.82
C MET A 1 3.48 -35.30 -5.06
N PRO A 2 2.23 -35.26 -5.54
CA PRO A 2 1.49 -34.00 -5.63
C PRO A 2 1.31 -33.43 -4.23
N GLY A 3 1.78 -32.21 -4.01
CA GLY A 3 1.75 -31.55 -2.72
C GLY A 3 0.31 -31.37 -2.24
N ASN A 4 0.04 -31.82 -1.01
CA ASN A 4 -1.24 -31.68 -0.34
C ASN A 4 -1.49 -30.18 -0.08
N GLN A 5 -2.19 -29.49 -0.98
CA GLN A 5 -2.58 -28.10 -0.74
C GLN A 5 -3.56 -28.08 0.44
N PRO A 6 -3.37 -27.18 1.44
CA PRO A 6 -4.26 -27.12 2.58
C PRO A 6 -5.68 -26.82 2.11
N GLU A 7 -6.64 -27.66 2.52
CA GLU A 7 -8.04 -27.46 2.19
C GLU A 7 -8.48 -26.05 2.63
N ALA A 8 -8.93 -25.26 1.66
CA ALA A 8 -9.42 -23.91 1.94
C ALA A 8 -10.52 -23.98 3.00
N THR A 9 -10.36 -23.24 4.11
CA THR A 9 -11.37 -23.16 5.17
C THR A 9 -12.51 -22.21 4.76
N TRP A 10 -13.74 -22.45 5.26
CA TRP A 10 -14.92 -21.63 4.93
C TRP A 10 -14.67 -20.12 5.08
N ARG A 11 -13.88 -19.73 6.10
CA ARG A 11 -13.66 -18.34 6.50
C ARG A 11 -13.08 -17.47 5.39
N ASN A 12 -12.23 -18.05 4.54
CA ASN A 12 -11.51 -17.38 3.46
C ASN A 12 -11.81 -18.03 2.10
N SER A 13 -13.02 -18.57 1.95
CA SER A 13 -13.43 -19.24 0.72
C SER A 13 -14.13 -18.28 -0.22
N ASP A 14 -13.91 -18.48 -1.53
CA ASP A 14 -14.62 -17.75 -2.59
C ASP A 14 -16.15 -17.94 -2.45
N THR A 15 -16.57 -19.13 -2.03
CA THR A 15 -17.98 -19.42 -1.69
C THR A 15 -18.56 -18.42 -0.70
N LYS A 16 -17.84 -18.13 0.38
CA LYS A 16 -18.31 -17.18 1.40
C LYS A 16 -18.36 -15.75 0.85
N GLU A 17 -17.40 -15.36 0.01
CA GLU A 17 -17.41 -14.03 -0.61
C GLU A 17 -18.58 -13.86 -1.58
N MET A 18 -18.82 -14.85 -2.45
CA MET A 18 -19.97 -14.84 -3.36
C MET A 18 -21.31 -14.76 -2.60
N LEU A 19 -21.48 -15.58 -1.56
CA LEU A 19 -22.69 -15.53 -0.73
C LEU A 19 -22.84 -14.17 -0.04
N ARG A 20 -21.74 -13.60 0.46
CA ARG A 20 -21.76 -12.27 1.09
C ARG A 20 -22.21 -11.19 0.11
N GLU A 21 -21.72 -11.22 -1.13
CA GLU A 21 -22.14 -10.29 -2.17
C GLU A 21 -23.62 -10.45 -2.52
N ALA A 22 -24.09 -11.69 -2.71
CA ALA A 22 -25.50 -11.97 -2.99
C ALA A 22 -26.44 -11.48 -1.86
N ILE A 23 -26.05 -11.68 -0.59
CA ILE A 23 -26.81 -11.18 0.56
C ILE A 23 -26.85 -9.65 0.56
N LEU A 24 -25.73 -8.99 0.28
CA LEU A 24 -25.67 -7.53 0.28
C LEU A 24 -26.42 -6.89 -0.88
N ARG A 25 -26.52 -7.56 -2.03
CA ARG A 25 -27.39 -7.12 -3.13
C ARG A 25 -28.88 -7.33 -2.84
N GLY A 26 -29.21 -8.11 -1.81
CA GLY A 26 -30.59 -8.48 -1.49
C GLY A 26 -31.10 -9.70 -2.24
N ASP A 27 -30.27 -10.34 -3.07
CA ASP A 27 -30.62 -11.57 -3.81
C ASP A 27 -30.83 -12.76 -2.86
N LEU A 28 -30.22 -12.71 -1.68
CA LEU A 28 -30.29 -13.77 -0.67
C LEU A 28 -30.69 -13.21 0.71
N HIS A 29 -31.76 -13.75 1.28
CA HIS A 29 -32.33 -13.34 2.57
C HIS A 29 -32.72 -14.55 3.44
N GLU A 30 -33.25 -14.29 4.64
CA GLU A 30 -33.57 -15.34 5.64
C GLU A 30 -34.61 -16.35 5.14
N GLU A 31 -35.57 -15.89 4.34
CA GLU A 31 -36.63 -16.72 3.75
C GLU A 31 -36.22 -17.43 2.44
N SER A 32 -35.00 -17.21 1.94
CA SER A 32 -34.57 -17.82 0.68
C SER A 32 -34.39 -19.34 0.83
N ASP A 33 -34.73 -20.10 -0.20
CA ASP A 33 -34.51 -21.55 -0.23
C ASP A 33 -33.02 -21.88 -0.38
N LEU A 34 -32.37 -22.10 0.75
CA LEU A 34 -30.94 -22.45 0.81
C LEU A 34 -30.65 -23.79 0.13
N HIS A 35 -31.63 -24.70 0.03
CA HIS A 35 -31.42 -26.00 -0.60
C HIS A 35 -31.34 -25.84 -2.12
N GLN A 36 -32.26 -25.05 -2.69
CA GLN A 36 -32.22 -24.68 -4.10
C GLN A 36 -30.95 -23.89 -4.44
N LEU A 37 -30.52 -22.96 -3.57
CA LEU A 37 -29.26 -22.24 -3.75
C LEU A 37 -28.05 -23.19 -3.75
N TYR A 38 -28.03 -24.16 -2.84
CA TYR A 38 -26.96 -25.15 -2.74
C TYR A 38 -26.87 -26.01 -3.99
N THR A 39 -28.01 -26.45 -4.52
CA THR A 39 -28.06 -27.30 -5.71
C THR A 39 -27.79 -26.53 -7.00
N SER A 40 -28.05 -25.22 -7.05
CA SER A 40 -27.87 -24.41 -8.26
C SER A 40 -26.41 -24.09 -8.62
N ASN A 41 -25.46 -24.24 -7.69
CA ASN A 41 -24.05 -23.93 -7.94
C ASN A 41 -23.13 -25.04 -7.44
N ALA A 42 -22.44 -25.70 -8.37
CA ALA A 42 -21.53 -26.81 -8.08
C ALA A 42 -20.37 -26.42 -7.14
N LEU A 43 -19.99 -25.14 -7.06
CA LEU A 43 -18.96 -24.67 -6.12
C LEU A 43 -19.36 -24.88 -4.66
N TYR A 44 -20.66 -24.97 -4.37
CA TYR A 44 -21.15 -25.16 -3.00
C TYR A 44 -21.05 -26.61 -2.54
N TYR A 45 -20.98 -27.59 -3.45
CA TYR A 45 -20.87 -29.02 -3.13
C TYR A 45 -19.56 -29.39 -2.43
N LYS A 46 -18.55 -28.52 -2.49
CA LYS A 46 -17.32 -28.67 -1.70
C LYS A 46 -17.58 -28.65 -0.18
N TRP A 47 -18.72 -28.10 0.24
CA TRP A 47 -19.09 -27.98 1.64
C TRP A 47 -20.21 -28.97 1.99
N PRO A 48 -20.08 -29.75 3.07
CA PRO A 48 -21.18 -30.57 3.57
C PRO A 48 -22.44 -29.72 3.80
N TRP A 49 -23.59 -30.19 3.34
CA TRP A 49 -24.86 -29.45 3.36
C TRP A 49 -25.16 -28.83 4.74
N ALA A 50 -25.01 -29.59 5.83
CA ALA A 50 -25.24 -29.10 7.18
C ALA A 50 -24.34 -27.91 7.56
N GLN A 51 -23.08 -27.94 7.11
CA GLN A 51 -22.11 -26.87 7.34
C GLN A 51 -22.44 -25.64 6.48
N PHE A 52 -22.74 -25.85 5.19
CA PHE A 52 -23.14 -24.80 4.27
C PHE A 52 -24.37 -24.05 4.79
N LYS A 53 -25.43 -24.78 5.17
CA LYS A 53 -26.67 -24.20 5.70
C LYS A 53 -26.41 -23.35 6.94
N ARG A 54 -25.73 -23.93 7.95
CA ARG A 54 -25.39 -23.24 9.21
C ARG A 54 -24.58 -21.97 8.96
N ASN A 55 -23.56 -22.07 8.13
CA ASN A 55 -22.68 -20.95 7.85
C ASN A 55 -23.36 -19.84 7.05
N THR A 56 -24.20 -20.19 6.08
CA THR A 56 -24.94 -19.24 5.26
C THR A 56 -25.97 -18.49 6.10
N SER A 57 -26.75 -19.18 6.95
CA SER A 57 -27.66 -18.52 7.89
C SER A 57 -26.93 -17.59 8.85
N SER A 58 -25.79 -18.03 9.42
CA SER A 58 -24.96 -17.19 10.29
C SER A 58 -24.42 -15.96 9.56
N LEU A 59 -24.06 -16.10 8.28
CA LEU A 59 -23.59 -14.99 7.44
C LEU A 59 -24.70 -13.98 7.18
N ILE A 60 -25.92 -14.44 6.85
CA ILE A 60 -27.10 -13.58 6.67
C ILE A 60 -27.35 -12.77 7.95
N THR A 61 -27.42 -13.42 9.11
CA THR A 61 -27.60 -12.74 10.40
C THR A 61 -26.45 -11.77 10.70
N SER A 62 -25.21 -12.14 10.39
CA SER A 62 -24.04 -11.30 10.64
C SER A 62 -23.98 -10.06 9.73
N ILE A 63 -24.51 -10.14 8.51
CA ILE A 63 -24.59 -9.00 7.59
C ILE A 63 -25.76 -8.09 8.00
N LYS A 64 -26.92 -8.67 8.33
CA LYS A 64 -28.10 -7.95 8.82
C LYS A 64 -27.82 -7.16 10.11
N SER A 65 -27.02 -7.73 11.01
CA SER A 65 -26.53 -7.06 12.23
C SER A 65 -25.36 -6.09 12.00
N GLY A 66 -24.90 -5.91 10.76
CA GLY A 66 -23.81 -4.99 10.41
C GLY A 66 -22.39 -5.47 10.75
N LYS A 67 -22.22 -6.61 11.43
CA LYS A 67 -20.91 -7.13 11.87
C LYS A 67 -19.99 -7.55 10.72
N GLN A 68 -20.56 -8.05 9.62
CA GLN A 68 -19.81 -8.48 8.42
C GLN A 68 -20.20 -7.71 7.15
N GLY A 69 -20.75 -6.49 7.26
CA GLY A 69 -20.96 -5.62 6.09
C GLY A 69 -19.65 -5.29 5.35
N ILE A 70 -19.71 -5.04 4.04
CA ILE A 70 -18.53 -4.55 3.30
C ILE A 70 -18.18 -3.17 3.83
N LYS A 71 -16.91 -2.97 4.20
CA LYS A 71 -16.42 -1.68 4.65
C LYS A 71 -16.30 -0.76 3.45
N TRP A 72 -16.91 0.42 3.52
CA TRP A 72 -16.78 1.45 2.48
C TRP A 72 -15.31 1.78 2.18
N LYS A 73 -14.52 1.98 3.25
CA LYS A 73 -13.08 2.27 3.15
C LYS A 73 -12.33 1.05 2.59
N GLY A 74 -11.71 1.24 1.43
CA GLY A 74 -10.98 0.19 0.71
C GLY A 74 -11.83 -0.69 -0.20
N SER A 75 -13.13 -0.40 -0.33
CA SER A 75 -13.99 -1.11 -1.27
C SER A 75 -13.74 -0.72 -2.72
N LYS A 76 -14.06 -1.64 -3.64
CA LYS A 76 -14.08 -1.39 -5.09
C LYS A 76 -15.07 -0.27 -5.44
N GLY A 77 -16.25 -0.26 -4.82
CA GLY A 77 -17.24 0.80 -5.01
C GLY A 77 -16.69 2.20 -4.70
N ARG A 78 -15.99 2.38 -3.56
CA ARG A 78 -15.36 3.67 -3.25
C ARG A 78 -14.29 4.06 -4.27
N ALA A 79 -13.46 3.11 -4.72
CA ALA A 79 -12.41 3.38 -5.70
C ALA A 79 -13.01 3.85 -7.05
N LEU A 80 -14.01 3.14 -7.55
CA LEU A 80 -14.73 3.49 -8.77
C LEU A 80 -15.43 4.84 -8.67
N LEU A 81 -16.12 5.12 -7.55
CA LEU A 81 -16.78 6.40 -7.34
C LEU A 81 -15.76 7.54 -7.34
N LYS A 82 -14.60 7.34 -6.69
CA LYS A 82 -13.51 8.33 -6.70
C LYS A 82 -13.02 8.62 -8.11
N GLU A 83 -12.83 7.59 -8.95
CA GLU A 83 -12.43 7.76 -10.35
C GLU A 83 -13.48 8.52 -11.15
N GLN A 84 -14.76 8.20 -10.97
CA GLN A 84 -15.86 8.91 -11.64
C GLN A 84 -15.96 10.38 -11.23
N ILE A 85 -15.70 10.70 -9.96
CA ILE A 85 -15.66 12.09 -9.48
C ILE A 85 -14.49 12.85 -10.11
N ILE A 86 -13.29 12.26 -10.09
CA ILE A 86 -12.10 12.89 -10.71
C ILE A 86 -12.29 13.10 -12.21
N ALA A 87 -12.97 12.17 -12.89
CA ALA A 87 -13.29 12.28 -14.31
C ALA A 87 -14.42 13.30 -14.61
N GLY A 88 -15.06 13.89 -13.58
CA GLY A 88 -16.18 14.83 -13.74
C GLY A 88 -17.50 14.18 -14.16
N ILE A 89 -17.58 12.84 -14.18
CA ILE A 89 -18.80 12.10 -14.51
C ILE A 89 -19.81 12.24 -13.36
N VAL A 90 -19.32 12.17 -12.12
CA VAL A 90 -20.11 12.39 -10.90
C VAL A 90 -19.65 13.70 -10.27
N HIS A 91 -20.57 14.60 -10.00
CA HIS A 91 -20.31 15.92 -9.43
C HIS A 91 -21.38 16.28 -8.39
N GLU A 92 -21.28 17.46 -7.77
CA GLU A 92 -22.16 17.89 -6.66
C GLU A 92 -23.66 17.86 -6.99
N MET A 93 -24.01 18.15 -8.24
CA MET A 93 -25.40 18.15 -8.72
C MET A 93 -25.88 16.77 -9.18
N SER A 94 -25.00 15.75 -9.20
CA SER A 94 -25.40 14.40 -9.57
C SER A 94 -26.32 13.80 -8.51
N ASP A 95 -27.44 13.22 -8.95
CA ASP A 95 -28.38 12.55 -8.05
C ASP A 95 -27.76 11.26 -7.48
N PRO A 96 -27.56 11.17 -6.15
CA PRO A 96 -26.98 9.97 -5.54
C PRO A 96 -27.78 8.69 -5.80
N GLU A 97 -29.10 8.78 -6.00
CA GLU A 97 -29.94 7.60 -6.27
C GLU A 97 -29.67 7.04 -7.66
N GLN A 98 -29.58 7.90 -8.68
CA GLN A 98 -29.20 7.50 -10.03
C GLN A 98 -27.78 6.93 -10.08
N VAL A 99 -26.83 7.59 -9.40
CA VAL A 99 -25.44 7.12 -9.33
C VAL A 99 -25.40 5.73 -8.69
N HIS A 100 -26.09 5.54 -7.57
CA HIS A 100 -26.17 4.25 -6.87
C HIS A 100 -26.80 3.13 -7.73
N ALA A 101 -27.88 3.44 -8.43
CA ALA A 101 -28.56 2.49 -9.31
C ALA A 101 -27.73 2.12 -10.55
N GLY A 102 -26.86 3.01 -11.01
CA GLY A 102 -26.09 2.87 -12.25
C GLY A 102 -25.02 1.79 -12.24
N ARG A 103 -24.56 1.31 -11.07
CA ARG A 103 -23.56 0.23 -10.97
C ARG A 103 -23.80 -0.71 -9.81
N ASP A 104 -23.58 -2.00 -10.06
CA ASP A 104 -23.78 -3.04 -9.06
C ASP A 104 -22.81 -2.94 -7.88
N GLU A 105 -21.60 -2.41 -8.10
CA GLU A 105 -20.64 -2.18 -7.02
C GLU A 105 -21.12 -1.16 -5.97
N PHE A 106 -22.06 -0.28 -6.34
CA PHE A 106 -22.65 0.69 -5.43
C PHE A 106 -23.85 0.12 -4.68
N LYS A 107 -24.64 -0.73 -5.35
CA LYS A 107 -25.84 -1.39 -4.78
C LYS A 107 -25.55 -2.23 -3.54
N ILE A 108 -24.32 -2.71 -3.41
CA ILE A 108 -23.83 -3.45 -2.23
C ILE A 108 -23.90 -2.60 -0.93
N PHE A 109 -23.93 -1.27 -1.05
CA PHE A 109 -24.06 -0.36 0.07
C PHE A 109 -25.51 0.13 0.18
N PRO A 110 -26.10 0.16 1.39
CA PRO A 110 -27.42 0.77 1.59
C PRO A 110 -27.44 2.22 1.09
N ILE A 111 -28.52 2.61 0.40
CA ILE A 111 -28.62 3.92 -0.28
C ILE A 111 -28.33 5.10 0.66
N ASN A 112 -28.84 5.07 1.90
CA ASN A 112 -28.60 6.15 2.87
C ASN A 112 -27.12 6.28 3.23
N SER A 113 -26.43 5.15 3.45
CA SER A 113 -24.99 5.15 3.69
C SER A 113 -24.22 5.57 2.45
N PHE A 114 -24.65 5.17 1.27
CA PHE A 114 -24.04 5.56 0.01
C PHE A 114 -24.14 7.08 -0.21
N LYS A 115 -25.31 7.69 -0.01
CA LYS A 115 -25.52 9.15 -0.09
C LYS A 115 -24.53 9.92 0.77
N THR A 116 -24.45 9.59 2.06
CA THR A 116 -23.49 10.23 2.98
C THR A 116 -22.04 9.99 2.54
N ASN A 117 -21.71 8.78 2.11
CA ASN A 117 -20.37 8.43 1.66
C ASN A 117 -19.96 9.14 0.36
N MET A 118 -20.90 9.35 -0.57
CA MET A 118 -20.70 10.06 -1.82
C MET A 118 -20.44 11.55 -1.54
N GLY A 119 -21.28 12.19 -0.73
CA GLY A 119 -21.08 13.60 -0.32
C GLY A 119 -19.72 13.81 0.35
N ASN A 120 -19.41 12.99 1.35
CA ASN A 120 -18.10 13.05 2.03
C ASN A 120 -16.91 12.85 1.07
N LEU A 121 -17.08 12.03 0.03
CA LEU A 121 -16.01 11.78 -0.95
C LEU A 121 -15.86 12.94 -1.93
N LEU A 122 -16.97 13.55 -2.35
CA LEU A 122 -16.98 14.79 -3.14
C LEU A 122 -16.24 15.90 -2.39
N ASP A 123 -16.66 16.20 -1.16
CA ASP A 123 -16.05 17.24 -0.32
C ASP A 123 -14.55 17.02 -0.16
N GLN A 124 -14.14 15.78 0.13
CA GLN A 124 -12.72 15.41 0.26
C GLN A 124 -11.93 15.67 -1.02
N ILE A 125 -12.51 15.39 -2.18
CA ILE A 125 -11.84 15.57 -3.47
C ILE A 125 -11.78 17.05 -3.84
N ILE A 126 -12.86 17.81 -3.62
CA ILE A 126 -12.90 19.26 -3.83
C ILE A 126 -11.84 19.95 -2.99
N THR A 127 -11.80 19.68 -1.67
CA THR A 127 -10.75 20.22 -0.79
C THR A 127 -9.34 19.81 -1.22
N GLN A 128 -9.17 18.62 -1.82
CA GLN A 128 -7.87 18.20 -2.37
C GLN A 128 -7.48 19.01 -3.61
N PHE A 129 -8.43 19.32 -4.48
CA PHE A 129 -8.19 20.16 -5.65
C PHE A 129 -7.86 21.60 -5.26
N GLU A 130 -8.61 22.20 -4.34
CA GLU A 130 -8.31 23.55 -3.82
C GLU A 130 -6.90 23.64 -3.22
N ARG A 131 -6.51 22.64 -2.43
CA ARG A 131 -5.14 22.56 -1.89
C ARG A 131 -4.09 22.38 -2.98
N LEU A 132 -4.38 21.56 -3.99
CA LEU A 132 -3.48 21.34 -5.11
C LEU A 132 -3.23 22.64 -5.89
N GLU A 133 -4.26 23.46 -6.09
CA GLU A 133 -4.15 24.76 -6.74
C GLU A 133 -3.21 25.69 -5.97
N VAL A 134 -3.46 25.88 -4.67
CA VAL A 134 -2.61 26.68 -3.79
C VAL A 134 -1.16 26.16 -3.76
N ASP A 135 -0.97 24.84 -3.63
CA ASP A 135 0.36 24.22 -3.62
C ASP A 135 1.07 24.42 -4.96
N THR A 136 0.35 24.41 -6.08
CA THR A 136 0.90 24.64 -7.42
C THR A 136 1.36 26.08 -7.59
N GLU A 137 0.57 27.04 -7.14
CA GLU A 137 0.92 28.47 -7.16
C GLU A 137 2.14 28.75 -6.28
N ALA A 138 2.13 28.24 -5.04
CA ALA A 138 3.25 28.39 -4.11
C ALA A 138 4.54 27.77 -4.67
N TYR A 139 4.46 26.57 -5.25
CA TYR A 139 5.59 25.94 -5.90
C TYR A 139 6.12 26.76 -7.08
N GLY A 140 5.22 27.30 -7.92
CA GLY A 140 5.58 28.16 -9.04
C GLY A 140 6.30 29.43 -8.60
N HIS A 141 5.77 30.11 -7.57
CA HIS A 141 6.37 31.28 -6.95
C HIS A 141 7.77 30.99 -6.37
N ASP A 142 7.90 29.95 -5.56
CA ASP A 142 9.18 29.55 -4.96
C ASP A 142 10.22 29.20 -6.03
N MET A 143 9.78 28.53 -7.10
CA MET A 143 10.64 28.23 -8.23
C MET A 143 11.10 29.48 -8.96
N ALA A 144 10.24 30.48 -9.16
CA ALA A 144 10.60 31.75 -9.77
C ALA A 144 11.68 32.46 -8.95
N ILE A 145 11.51 32.59 -7.63
CA ILE A 145 12.51 33.17 -6.73
C ILE A 145 13.86 32.44 -6.84
N ILE A 146 13.83 31.11 -6.82
CA ILE A 146 15.05 30.29 -6.91
C ILE A 146 15.75 30.50 -8.26
N LEU A 147 15.01 30.59 -9.36
CA LEU A 147 15.57 30.81 -10.69
C LEU A 147 16.15 32.21 -10.84
N GLU A 148 15.45 33.24 -10.37
CA GLU A 148 15.95 34.63 -10.38
C GLU A 148 17.21 34.77 -9.54
N ARG A 149 17.23 34.22 -8.33
CA ARG A 149 18.42 34.20 -7.47
C ARG A 149 19.62 33.57 -8.18
N ARG A 150 19.42 32.44 -8.86
CA ARG A 150 20.49 31.78 -9.63
C ARG A 150 20.96 32.58 -10.83
N LYS A 151 20.03 33.23 -11.54
CA LYS A 151 20.36 34.11 -12.66
C LYS A 151 21.22 35.30 -12.20
N ASN A 152 20.88 35.89 -11.06
CA ASN A 152 21.58 37.05 -10.50
C ASN A 152 22.88 36.68 -9.78
N ASN A 153 23.03 35.42 -9.34
CA ASN A 153 24.23 34.91 -8.67
C ASN A 153 24.82 33.71 -9.44
N PRO A 154 25.35 33.90 -10.66
CA PRO A 154 25.92 32.81 -11.46
C PRO A 154 27.15 32.16 -10.82
N LEU A 155 27.79 32.86 -9.87
CA LEU A 155 28.91 32.36 -9.07
C LEU A 155 28.46 31.55 -7.84
N GLU A 156 27.15 31.51 -7.53
CA GLU A 156 26.62 30.67 -6.45
C GLU A 156 26.88 29.20 -6.81
N LYS A 157 27.70 28.52 -5.98
CA LYS A 157 28.16 27.16 -6.24
C LYS A 157 26.97 26.23 -6.47
N ARG A 158 27.07 25.43 -7.54
CA ARG A 158 26.06 24.40 -7.86
C ARG A 158 25.85 23.51 -6.64
N PRO A 159 24.60 23.25 -6.20
CA PRO A 159 24.34 22.33 -5.09
C PRO A 159 24.81 20.90 -5.41
N TRP A 160 25.30 20.18 -4.39
CA TRP A 160 25.81 18.80 -4.53
C TRP A 160 24.85 17.86 -5.27
N HIS A 161 23.56 17.88 -4.91
CA HIS A 161 22.54 17.00 -5.50
C HIS A 161 22.24 17.29 -6.99
N ARG A 162 22.69 18.42 -7.53
CA ARG A 162 22.55 18.78 -8.97
C ARG A 162 23.85 18.63 -9.74
N SER A 163 24.95 18.30 -9.08
CA SER A 163 26.23 18.02 -9.73
C SER A 163 26.27 16.54 -10.13
N PRO A 164 27.27 16.10 -10.93
CA PRO A 164 27.46 14.67 -11.21
C PRO A 164 27.99 13.89 -9.99
N CYS A 165 28.43 14.58 -8.93
CA CYS A 165 29.08 13.97 -7.76
C CYS A 165 28.25 12.90 -7.05
N PRO A 166 26.91 13.04 -6.82
CA PRO A 166 26.12 12.01 -6.14
C PRO A 166 26.18 10.68 -6.89
N SER A 167 25.96 10.70 -8.21
CA SER A 167 25.98 9.50 -9.05
C SER A 167 27.38 8.86 -9.12
N LEU A 168 28.42 9.68 -9.17
CA LEU A 168 29.81 9.21 -9.13
C LEU A 168 30.15 8.58 -7.79
N LEU A 169 29.78 9.24 -6.68
CA LEU A 169 30.02 8.75 -5.33
C LEU A 169 29.26 7.45 -5.07
N GLU A 170 28.03 7.34 -5.56
CA GLU A 170 27.27 6.10 -5.47
C GLU A 170 28.00 4.94 -6.18
N LYS A 171 28.55 5.18 -7.37
CA LYS A 171 29.37 4.19 -8.09
C LYS A 171 30.64 3.85 -7.32
N ASP A 172 31.41 4.83 -6.88
CA ASP A 172 32.67 4.59 -6.16
C ASP A 172 32.46 3.87 -4.81
N VAL A 173 31.35 4.16 -4.11
CA VAL A 173 30.96 3.41 -2.90
C VAL A 173 30.55 1.99 -3.27
N LYS A 174 29.97 1.75 -4.46
CA LYS A 174 29.53 0.41 -4.92
C LYS A 174 30.71 -0.46 -5.29
N ASP A 175 31.69 0.15 -5.94
CA ASP A 175 32.93 -0.47 -6.33
C ASP A 175 33.86 -0.70 -5.13
N GLY A 176 33.47 -0.25 -3.93
CA GLY A 176 34.22 -0.49 -2.70
C GLY A 176 35.44 0.41 -2.52
N LYS A 177 35.61 1.46 -3.33
CA LYS A 177 36.79 2.34 -3.28
C LYS A 177 37.02 3.03 -1.93
N HIS A 178 35.92 3.28 -1.20
CA HIS A 178 35.96 3.82 0.15
C HIS A 178 36.45 2.81 1.22
N LEU A 179 36.58 1.52 0.85
CA LEU A 179 37.06 0.43 1.71
C LEU A 179 38.44 -0.10 1.28
N GLU A 180 38.95 0.34 0.13
CA GLU A 180 40.28 -0.02 -0.35
C GLU A 180 41.31 0.25 0.75
N ILE A 181 42.29 -0.64 0.83
CA ILE A 181 43.40 -0.52 1.78
C ILE A 181 44.51 0.21 1.05
N ASP A 182 44.97 1.31 1.63
CA ASP A 182 46.14 2.03 1.16
C ASP A 182 47.37 1.11 1.32
N PRO A 183 48.08 0.77 0.22
CA PRO A 183 49.18 -0.18 0.24
C PRO A 183 50.37 0.30 1.09
N GLU A 184 50.55 1.61 1.27
CA GLU A 184 51.65 2.14 2.08
C GLU A 184 51.33 2.10 3.58
N THR A 185 50.07 2.42 3.95
CA THR A 185 49.69 2.57 5.36
C THR A 185 48.98 1.36 5.95
N GLY A 186 48.54 0.40 5.13
CA GLY A 186 47.75 -0.76 5.54
C GLY A 186 46.38 -0.40 6.13
N LYS A 187 45.93 0.85 5.96
CA LYS A 187 44.67 1.38 6.52
C LYS A 187 43.67 1.65 5.40
N LYS A 188 42.39 1.68 5.74
CA LYS A 188 41.33 2.07 4.78
C LYS A 188 41.61 3.46 4.22
N VAL A 189 41.40 3.62 2.92
CA VAL A 189 41.53 4.88 2.19
C VAL A 189 40.74 5.96 2.92
N LYS A 190 41.44 7.01 3.34
CA LYS A 190 40.80 8.15 4.02
C LYS A 190 39.87 8.86 3.03
N PRO A 191 38.74 9.43 3.50
CA PRO A 191 37.85 10.23 2.65
C PRO A 191 38.57 11.33 1.85
N VAL A 192 39.68 11.84 2.38
CA VAL A 192 40.56 12.83 1.73
C VAL A 192 41.13 12.34 0.40
N VAL A 193 41.58 11.09 0.35
CA VAL A 193 42.21 10.49 -0.83
C VAL A 193 41.14 10.24 -1.89
N LEU A 194 39.99 9.69 -1.49
CA LEU A 194 38.85 9.52 -2.41
C LEU A 194 38.35 10.87 -2.95
N TYR A 195 38.30 11.91 -2.13
CA TYR A 195 37.99 13.28 -2.56
C TYR A 195 38.97 13.80 -3.62
N GLN A 196 40.26 13.49 -3.48
CA GLN A 196 41.29 13.89 -4.45
C GLN A 196 41.24 13.05 -5.74
N SER A 197 40.61 11.87 -5.75
CA SER A 197 40.62 10.99 -6.92
C SER A 197 39.93 11.54 -8.18
N ARG A 198 38.95 12.45 -8.02
CA ARG A 198 38.15 13.01 -9.11
C ARG A 198 38.11 14.53 -9.04
N LEU A 199 38.09 15.20 -10.18
CA LEU A 199 38.03 16.66 -10.27
C LEU A 199 36.65 17.18 -9.84
N GLU A 200 35.59 16.44 -10.15
CA GLU A 200 34.20 16.80 -9.84
C GLU A 200 33.97 16.93 -8.34
N TYR A 201 34.58 16.05 -7.53
CA TYR A 201 34.48 16.14 -6.08
C TYR A 201 35.09 17.42 -5.52
N ARG A 202 36.17 17.90 -6.15
CA ARG A 202 36.92 19.09 -5.72
C ARG A 202 36.17 20.40 -5.96
N GLU A 203 35.08 20.39 -6.72
CA GLU A 203 34.16 21.52 -6.85
C GLU A 203 33.54 21.90 -5.48
N PHE A 204 33.40 20.91 -4.61
CA PHE A 204 32.81 21.03 -3.28
C PHE A 204 33.88 21.09 -2.21
N SER A 205 33.56 21.69 -1.06
CA SER A 205 34.48 21.61 0.07
C SER A 205 34.62 20.16 0.55
N GLN A 206 35.81 19.80 0.98
CA GLN A 206 36.09 18.46 1.51
C GLN A 206 35.13 18.04 2.64
N LYS A 207 34.67 19.00 3.46
CA LYS A 207 33.68 18.77 4.53
C LYS A 207 32.34 18.30 3.94
N VAL A 208 31.86 18.94 2.87
CA VAL A 208 30.62 18.58 2.18
C VAL A 208 30.74 17.19 1.56
N PHE A 209 31.83 16.92 0.84
CA PHE A 209 32.10 15.60 0.28
C PHE A 209 32.09 14.50 1.35
N ARG A 210 32.82 14.70 2.45
CA ARG A 210 32.92 13.73 3.54
C ARG A 210 31.56 13.40 4.15
N ASN A 211 30.72 14.41 4.35
CA ASN A 211 29.38 14.22 4.88
C ASN A 211 28.51 13.36 3.95
N HIS A 212 28.56 13.62 2.63
CA HIS A 212 27.83 12.81 1.66
C HIS A 212 28.37 11.38 1.53
N LEU A 213 29.69 11.18 1.62
CA LEU A 213 30.28 9.84 1.68
C LEU A 213 29.73 9.05 2.86
N TYR A 214 29.71 9.63 4.06
CA TYR A 214 29.17 8.96 5.25
C TYR A 214 27.67 8.66 5.13
N GLN A 215 26.89 9.60 4.59
CA GLN A 215 25.47 9.38 4.34
C GLN A 215 25.23 8.22 3.37
N GLU A 216 25.99 8.13 2.27
CA GLU A 216 25.80 7.06 1.28
C GLU A 216 26.20 5.69 1.83
N VAL A 217 27.30 5.62 2.59
CA VAL A 217 27.73 4.40 3.29
C VAL A 217 26.65 3.93 4.30
N ASP A 218 26.16 4.84 5.14
CA ASP A 218 25.12 4.55 6.13
C ASP A 218 23.79 4.14 5.46
N LYS A 219 23.37 4.85 4.42
CA LYS A 219 22.17 4.53 3.63
C LYS A 219 22.22 3.10 3.10
N ARG A 220 23.37 2.63 2.63
CA ARG A 220 23.55 1.26 2.12
C ARG A 220 23.55 0.22 3.21
N ALA A 221 24.27 0.46 4.32
CA ALA A 221 24.22 -0.43 5.48
C ALA A 221 22.76 -0.60 5.97
N LYS A 222 22.02 0.49 6.10
CA LYS A 222 20.59 0.48 6.46
C LYS A 222 19.72 -0.20 5.42
N GLN A 223 20.00 -0.03 4.13
CA GLN A 223 19.29 -0.72 3.07
C GLN A 223 19.50 -2.24 3.15
N GLN A 224 20.73 -2.70 3.32
CA GLN A 224 21.06 -4.10 3.47
C GLN A 224 20.34 -4.73 4.67
N LEU A 225 20.43 -4.08 5.85
CA LEU A 225 19.71 -4.50 7.05
C LEU A 225 18.19 -4.59 6.84
N ARG A 226 17.59 -3.63 6.11
CA ARG A 226 16.16 -3.67 5.79
C ARG A 226 15.81 -4.85 4.88
N MET A 227 16.67 -5.19 3.91
CA MET A 227 16.45 -6.32 3.02
C MET A 227 16.61 -7.65 3.76
N ASP A 228 17.60 -7.78 4.64
CA ASP A 228 17.80 -8.99 5.44
C ASP A 228 16.67 -9.18 6.47
N LYS A 229 16.18 -8.09 7.06
CA LYS A 229 14.97 -8.10 7.88
C LYS A 229 13.71 -8.50 7.10
N LYS A 230 13.63 -8.15 5.81
CA LYS A 230 12.53 -8.60 4.93
C LYS A 230 12.61 -10.09 4.63
N LYS A 231 13.82 -10.65 4.44
CA LYS A 231 14.03 -12.10 4.21
C LYS A 231 13.67 -12.94 5.43
N THR A 232 14.02 -12.47 6.63
CA THR A 232 13.73 -13.16 7.90
C THR A 232 12.29 -13.00 8.36
N ARG A 233 11.53 -12.06 7.79
CA ARG A 233 10.09 -11.98 8.02
C ARG A 233 9.43 -13.18 7.36
N VAL A 234 9.02 -14.13 8.19
CA VAL A 234 8.08 -15.20 7.82
C VAL A 234 6.96 -14.59 6.98
N PRO A 235 6.73 -15.08 5.74
CA PRO A 235 5.65 -14.62 4.88
C PRO A 235 4.36 -14.59 5.68
N MET A 236 3.49 -13.60 5.45
CA MET A 236 2.25 -13.49 6.23
C MET A 236 1.38 -14.75 6.17
N ALA A 237 1.55 -15.59 5.14
CA ALA A 237 0.93 -16.90 5.02
C ALA A 237 1.27 -17.87 6.18
N ASP A 238 2.53 -17.91 6.63
CA ASP A 238 3.00 -18.86 7.66
C ASP A 238 2.80 -18.36 9.10
N ARG A 239 2.67 -17.04 9.30
CA ARG A 239 2.41 -16.48 10.65
C ARG A 239 1.07 -16.90 11.25
N TYR A 240 0.12 -17.35 10.43
CA TYR A 240 -1.17 -17.86 10.90
C TYR A 240 -1.14 -19.34 11.31
N GLN A 241 -0.10 -20.10 10.96
CA GLN A 241 0.05 -21.49 11.41
C GLN A 241 0.61 -21.57 12.84
N VAL A 242 1.53 -20.67 13.22
CA VAL A 242 2.25 -20.74 14.51
C VAL A 242 1.40 -20.26 15.71
N SER A 243 0.31 -19.51 15.49
CA SER A 243 -0.58 -19.07 16.60
C SER A 243 -1.69 -20.07 16.95
N GLY A 244 -1.84 -21.15 16.18
CA GLY A 244 -2.80 -22.23 16.45
C GLY A 244 -2.34 -23.25 17.48
N ASP A 245 -1.03 -23.35 17.72
CA ASP A 245 -0.42 -24.55 18.35
C ASP A 245 -0.01 -24.37 19.83
N LYS A 246 -0.45 -23.28 20.48
CA LYS A 246 -0.11 -23.01 21.90
C LYS A 246 -1.21 -23.39 22.90
N ARG A 247 -2.19 -24.20 22.52
CA ARG A 247 -3.30 -24.62 23.41
C ARG A 247 -3.29 -26.10 23.79
N HIS A 248 -2.16 -26.81 23.66
CA HIS A 248 -2.10 -28.25 23.97
C HIS A 248 -1.05 -28.67 25.01
N LEU A 249 -0.59 -27.76 25.87
CA LEU A 249 0.48 -28.05 26.84
C LEU A 249 0.14 -27.66 28.29
N LEU A 250 -1.13 -27.81 28.70
CA LEU A 250 -1.53 -27.65 30.11
C LEU A 250 -2.42 -28.75 30.70
N ASP A 251 -2.69 -29.85 30.00
CA ASP A 251 -3.38 -31.02 30.60
C ASP A 251 -2.44 -32.22 30.63
N ARG A 252 -1.51 -32.21 31.60
CA ARG A 252 -0.79 -33.40 32.11
C ARG A 252 0.10 -33.00 33.29
N VAL A 253 -0.52 -32.61 34.40
CA VAL A 253 0.05 -32.81 35.75
C VAL A 253 -1.14 -33.09 36.68
N ASP A 254 -1.08 -34.30 37.24
CA ASP A 254 -1.84 -34.91 38.36
C ASP A 254 -3.37 -35.09 38.26
#